data_AF-A0A1Z2SEX5-F1
#
_entry.id   AF-A0A1Z2SEX5-F1
#
_cell.length_a   1.000
_cell.length_b   1.000
_cell.length_c   1.000
_cell.angle_alpha   90.00
_cell.angle_beta   90.00
_cell.angle_gamma   90.00
#
_symmetry.space_group_name_H-M   'P 1'
#
loop_
_entity.id
_entity.type
_entity.pdbx_description
1 polymer ?
#
loop_
_entity_poly.entity_id
_entity_poly.type
_entity_poly.pdbx_seq_one_letter_code
_entity_poly.pdbx_strand_id
1 'polypeptide(L)'
;MTDTAFYEILKNKVDNVTKERCVAVTLTFESMAFLNNAEQMSPEWKQLAKCLTALKKEKKLSDQRKKELKQDEKLSDQRKQELEQDEKLSNQRKKELEQVRDKLKDKITAHNQAEFPLASLKGGLRYWWRALQWVPTKLKAIQENEKTKQLPEDEASIDEIALKDLHQSERALWGSAEESEGIGCSKVRIIPQNNQIQICRSSDIFKSNKTKKQDKISSIQYIAGQAYKLDKGELSDMSPLRPVATSKETISFLLHFSPELSETHIRQVFEALLCFAEFGGLGSRSRKGFGSFSVSFTQSLIKENGEALSQQKLHEQFIHTIKHERIHSSAITNWRIPPIPAFSAATKWTQFSVDKKMTDKQLLVELGNAYKTARLQIGLGDKNRIFNSPPQYPARLQVGFPLVTNRLVIDKNHSPKNIEKRTNYSMFYLDKEVKRRGSLVFLSCKLTDTGKYSIHALLLSSDFLPKNSSAKKPSYLQLSDAISPSKKTHYKNIDFNPKDVTDELFGTGGFFAELTKNLNHSQYISQQSVVAG
;
A
#
# COMPACT_ATOMS: atom_id res chain seq x y z
N MET A 1 15.27 -12.31 -114.96
CA MET A 1 13.87 -12.09 -114.54
C MET A 1 13.57 -10.62 -114.79
N THR A 2 12.48 -10.30 -115.47
CA THR A 2 12.05 -8.91 -115.66
C THR A 2 11.65 -8.30 -114.31
N ASP A 3 11.91 -7.00 -114.11
CA ASP A 3 11.63 -6.27 -112.85
C ASP A 3 10.18 -6.45 -112.36
N THR A 4 9.24 -6.65 -113.28
CA THR A 4 7.82 -6.88 -113.00
C THR A 4 7.55 -8.23 -112.33
N ALA A 5 8.29 -9.29 -112.70
CA ALA A 5 8.11 -10.62 -112.12
C ALA A 5 8.67 -10.70 -110.69
N PHE A 6 9.76 -9.99 -110.41
CA PHE A 6 10.33 -9.92 -109.06
C PHE A 6 9.44 -9.07 -108.13
N TYR A 7 8.87 -7.98 -108.64
CA TYR A 7 7.93 -7.13 -107.90
C TYR A 7 6.63 -7.85 -107.53
N GLU A 8 6.04 -8.63 -108.44
CA GLU A 8 4.83 -9.44 -108.16
C GLU A 8 5.08 -10.55 -107.13
N ILE A 9 6.27 -11.17 -107.14
CA ILE A 9 6.66 -12.18 -106.13
C ILE A 9 6.87 -11.53 -104.75
N LEU A 10 7.45 -10.33 -104.70
CA LEU A 10 7.63 -9.57 -103.46
C LEU A 10 6.30 -9.03 -102.92
N LYS A 11 5.44 -8.50 -103.78
CA LYS A 11 4.11 -7.99 -103.42
C LYS A 11 3.23 -9.10 -102.85
N ASN A 12 3.18 -10.27 -103.49
CA ASN A 12 2.46 -11.43 -102.97
C ASN A 12 3.05 -12.00 -101.67
N LYS A 13 4.36 -11.85 -101.43
CA LYS A 13 4.97 -12.21 -100.14
C LYS A 13 4.70 -11.18 -99.05
N VAL A 14 4.63 -9.89 -99.37
CA VAL A 14 4.32 -8.82 -98.41
C VAL A 14 2.84 -8.81 -98.02
N ASP A 15 1.93 -9.05 -98.97
CA ASP A 15 0.48 -9.11 -98.71
C ASP A 15 0.07 -10.35 -97.91
N ASN A 16 0.87 -11.43 -97.95
CA ASN A 16 0.68 -12.59 -97.08
C ASN A 16 1.30 -12.40 -95.67
N VAL A 17 2.29 -11.50 -95.51
CA VAL A 17 2.95 -11.20 -94.22
C VAL A 17 2.10 -10.30 -93.31
N THR A 18 1.14 -9.53 -93.86
CA THR A 18 0.23 -8.68 -93.07
C THR A 18 -0.94 -9.44 -92.44
N LYS A 19 -1.18 -10.71 -92.80
CA LYS A 19 -2.30 -11.52 -92.26
C LYS A 19 -1.91 -12.54 -91.19
N GLU A 20 -0.64 -12.88 -91.02
CA GLU A 20 -0.20 -13.82 -89.97
C GLU A 20 1.01 -13.30 -89.18
N ARG A 21 0.93 -13.41 -87.86
CA ARG A 21 1.97 -12.97 -86.91
C ARG A 21 3.29 -13.71 -87.17
N CYS A 22 4.32 -12.93 -87.52
CA CYS A 22 5.77 -13.18 -87.43
C CYS A 22 6.30 -14.51 -88.01
N VAL A 23 6.79 -14.44 -89.25
CA VAL A 23 7.81 -15.38 -89.77
C VAL A 23 9.08 -14.61 -90.09
N ALA A 24 10.21 -15.07 -89.55
CA ALA A 24 11.52 -14.48 -89.81
C ALA A 24 11.97 -14.82 -91.25
N VAL A 25 12.00 -13.80 -92.11
CA VAL A 25 12.60 -13.92 -93.45
C VAL A 25 14.11 -13.73 -93.31
N THR A 26 14.86 -14.83 -93.42
CA THR A 26 16.33 -14.80 -93.49
C THR A 26 16.75 -14.40 -94.90
N LEU A 27 16.98 -13.10 -95.13
CA LEU A 27 17.64 -12.61 -96.33
C LEU A 27 19.14 -12.86 -96.19
N THR A 28 19.71 -13.72 -97.03
CA THR A 28 21.15 -13.96 -97.12
C THR A 28 21.87 -12.71 -97.62
N PHE A 29 23.11 -12.52 -97.15
CA PHE A 29 23.94 -11.32 -97.27
C PHE A 29 24.12 -10.81 -98.72
N GLU A 30 23.93 -11.65 -99.73
CA GLU A 30 24.05 -11.29 -101.16
C GLU A 30 22.95 -10.35 -101.65
N SER A 31 21.78 -10.32 -100.99
CA SER A 31 20.67 -9.42 -101.36
C SER A 31 20.75 -8.02 -100.73
N MET A 32 21.67 -7.78 -99.78
CA MET A 32 21.84 -6.48 -99.13
C MET A 32 22.82 -5.54 -99.86
N ALA A 33 23.69 -6.06 -100.72
CA ALA A 33 24.52 -5.24 -101.60
C ALA A 33 23.67 -4.41 -102.59
N PHE A 34 22.47 -4.91 -102.93
CA PHE A 34 21.53 -4.25 -103.84
C PHE A 34 20.85 -3.01 -103.22
N LEU A 35 20.72 -2.95 -101.89
CA LEU A 35 20.06 -1.84 -101.19
C LEU A 35 20.97 -0.64 -100.91
N ASN A 36 22.29 -0.79 -101.04
CA ASN A 36 23.22 0.33 -100.87
C ASN A 36 23.31 1.26 -102.09
N ASN A 37 22.70 0.90 -103.24
CA ASN A 37 22.52 1.77 -104.40
C ASN A 37 21.11 2.40 -104.47
N ALA A 38 20.57 2.78 -103.32
CA ALA A 38 19.20 3.30 -103.20
C ALA A 38 18.97 4.66 -103.89
N GLU A 39 20.01 5.40 -104.32
CA GLU A 39 19.81 6.71 -104.94
C GLU A 39 19.12 6.64 -106.31
N GLN A 40 19.28 5.54 -107.06
CA GLN A 40 18.71 5.35 -108.40
C GLN A 40 17.44 4.47 -108.45
N MET A 41 16.94 3.98 -107.31
CA MET A 41 15.74 3.14 -107.30
C MET A 41 14.44 3.97 -107.29
N SER A 42 13.35 3.38 -107.81
CA SER A 42 12.03 4.00 -107.85
C SER A 42 11.56 4.43 -106.44
N PRO A 43 10.66 5.42 -106.33
CA PRO A 43 10.17 5.93 -105.04
C PRO A 43 9.64 4.83 -104.09
N GLU A 44 9.09 3.75 -104.64
CA GLU A 44 8.55 2.62 -103.86
C GLU A 44 9.66 1.85 -103.11
N TRP A 45 10.84 1.68 -103.71
CA TRP A 45 11.97 1.00 -103.08
C TRP A 45 12.63 1.84 -101.98
N LYS A 46 12.69 3.17 -102.14
CA LYS A 46 13.12 4.09 -101.08
C LYS A 46 12.17 4.05 -99.87
N GLN A 47 10.87 3.89 -100.13
CA GLN A 47 9.87 3.71 -99.08
C GLN A 47 10.02 2.36 -98.38
N LEU A 48 10.25 1.27 -99.13
CA LEU A 48 10.52 -0.06 -98.57
C LEU A 48 11.78 -0.07 -97.69
N ALA A 49 12.87 0.56 -98.14
CA ALA A 49 14.12 0.68 -97.37
C ALA A 49 13.92 1.48 -96.07
N LYS A 50 13.15 2.58 -96.11
CA LYS A 50 12.75 3.33 -94.90
C LYS A 50 11.93 2.46 -93.94
N CYS A 51 10.96 1.69 -94.45
CA CYS A 51 10.15 0.76 -93.66
C CYS A 51 11.02 -0.34 -93.01
N LEU A 52 11.96 -0.94 -93.75
CA LEU A 52 12.87 -1.95 -93.22
C LEU A 52 13.81 -1.38 -92.15
N THR A 53 14.27 -0.14 -92.32
CA THR A 53 15.11 0.54 -91.32
C THR A 53 14.32 0.88 -90.06
N ALA A 54 13.06 1.31 -90.20
CA ALA A 54 12.13 1.51 -89.08
C ALA A 54 11.85 0.19 -88.33
N LEU A 55 11.60 -0.90 -89.05
CA LEU A 55 11.40 -2.23 -88.45
C LEU A 55 12.64 -2.75 -87.72
N LYS A 56 13.85 -2.52 -88.24
CA LYS A 56 15.10 -2.85 -87.54
C LYS A 56 15.24 -2.04 -86.25
N LYS A 57 14.88 -0.75 -86.28
CA LYS A 57 14.89 0.13 -85.10
C LYS A 57 13.86 -0.31 -84.06
N GLU A 58 12.65 -0.68 -84.49
CA GLU A 58 11.60 -1.23 -83.60
C GLU A 58 11.99 -2.58 -83.01
N LYS A 59 12.61 -3.47 -83.77
CA LYS A 59 13.11 -4.76 -83.26
C LYS A 59 14.20 -4.54 -82.21
N LYS A 60 15.16 -3.63 -82.47
CA LYS A 60 16.21 -3.28 -81.50
C LYS A 60 15.62 -2.65 -80.23
N LEU A 61 14.62 -1.77 -80.35
CA LEU A 61 13.86 -1.21 -79.23
C LEU A 61 13.07 -2.30 -78.47
N SER A 62 12.47 -3.26 -79.17
CA SER A 62 11.75 -4.38 -78.55
C SER A 62 12.69 -5.29 -77.77
N ASP A 63 13.85 -5.63 -78.35
CA ASP A 63 14.87 -6.44 -77.68
C ASP A 63 15.48 -5.71 -76.48
N GLN A 64 15.65 -4.39 -76.56
CA GLN A 64 16.05 -3.54 -75.44
C GLN A 64 14.99 -3.53 -74.33
N ARG A 65 13.71 -3.32 -74.66
CA ARG A 65 12.59 -3.39 -73.71
C ARG A 65 12.48 -4.77 -73.04
N LYS A 66 12.73 -5.86 -73.77
CA LYS A 66 12.77 -7.22 -73.20
C LYS A 66 13.93 -7.42 -72.22
N LYS A 67 15.08 -6.76 -72.46
CA LYS A 67 16.21 -6.79 -71.51
C LYS A 67 15.92 -5.96 -70.26
N GLU A 68 15.32 -4.78 -70.42
CA GLU A 68 14.88 -3.92 -69.32
C GLU A 68 13.83 -4.64 -68.45
N LEU A 69 12.81 -5.26 -69.06
CA LEU A 69 11.80 -6.06 -68.34
C LEU A 69 12.41 -7.20 -67.52
N LYS A 70 13.38 -7.93 -68.08
CA LYS A 70 14.09 -9.00 -67.35
C LYS A 70 14.95 -8.48 -66.20
N GLN A 71 15.46 -7.25 -66.32
CA GLN A 71 16.23 -6.61 -65.24
C GLN A 71 15.32 -6.14 -64.11
N ASP A 72 14.14 -5.60 -64.45
CA ASP A 72 13.12 -5.20 -63.48
C ASP A 72 12.53 -6.40 -62.73
N GLU A 73 12.33 -7.54 -63.40
CA GLU A 73 11.92 -8.80 -62.76
C GLU A 73 12.96 -9.27 -61.73
N LYS A 74 14.26 -9.26 -62.08
CA LYS A 74 15.34 -9.61 -61.15
C LYS A 74 15.41 -8.66 -59.95
N LEU A 75 15.25 -7.36 -60.17
CA LEU A 75 15.19 -6.35 -59.11
C LEU A 75 13.96 -6.55 -58.20
N SER A 76 12.83 -6.95 -58.77
CA SER A 76 11.62 -7.29 -58.00
C SER A 76 11.84 -8.48 -57.09
N ASP A 77 12.46 -9.55 -57.60
CA ASP A 77 12.74 -10.75 -56.81
C ASP A 77 13.78 -10.49 -55.72
N GLN A 78 14.82 -9.69 -56.01
CA GLN A 78 15.78 -9.26 -55.00
C GLN A 78 15.10 -8.46 -53.87
N ARG A 79 14.21 -7.52 -54.21
CA ARG A 79 13.45 -6.76 -53.20
C ARG A 79 12.53 -7.66 -52.37
N LYS A 80 11.92 -8.68 -52.95
CA LYS A 80 11.12 -9.67 -52.20
C LYS A 80 11.99 -10.45 -51.21
N GLN A 81 13.19 -10.86 -51.61
CA GLN A 81 14.14 -11.55 -50.72
C GLN A 81 14.63 -10.64 -49.59
N GLU A 82 14.94 -9.38 -49.89
CA GLU A 82 15.32 -8.37 -48.89
C GLU A 82 14.17 -8.14 -47.89
N LEU A 83 12.93 -7.99 -48.36
CA LEU A 83 11.76 -7.85 -47.49
C LEU A 83 11.52 -9.09 -46.61
N GLU A 84 11.69 -10.30 -47.15
CA GLU A 84 11.56 -11.54 -46.38
C GLU A 84 12.68 -11.65 -45.33
N GLN A 85 13.90 -11.23 -45.65
CA GLN A 85 15.02 -11.19 -44.72
C GLN A 85 14.80 -10.15 -43.61
N ASP A 86 14.31 -8.96 -43.96
CA ASP A 86 13.95 -7.90 -43.01
C ASP A 86 12.81 -8.34 -42.10
N GLU A 87 11.80 -9.04 -42.61
CA GLU A 87 10.72 -9.60 -41.81
C GLU A 87 11.24 -10.68 -40.84
N LYS A 88 12.12 -11.57 -41.29
CA LYS A 88 12.79 -12.56 -40.42
C LYS A 88 13.61 -11.88 -39.32
N LEU A 89 14.39 -10.86 -39.66
CA LEU A 89 15.20 -10.10 -38.70
C LEU A 89 14.32 -9.32 -37.70
N SER A 90 13.21 -8.73 -38.17
CA SER A 90 12.22 -8.05 -37.33
C SER A 90 11.57 -9.00 -36.33
N ASN A 91 11.17 -10.20 -36.78
CA ASN A 91 10.60 -11.23 -35.92
C ASN A 91 11.61 -11.78 -34.91
N GLN A 92 12.89 -11.93 -35.31
CA GLN A 92 13.96 -12.30 -34.38
C GLN A 92 14.15 -11.23 -33.29
N ARG A 93 14.25 -9.95 -33.66
CA ARG A 93 14.39 -8.84 -32.70
C ARG A 93 13.20 -8.76 -31.72
N LYS A 94 11.97 -9.01 -32.19
CA LYS A 94 10.78 -9.08 -31.31
C LYS A 94 10.90 -10.21 -30.28
N LYS A 95 11.37 -11.39 -30.68
CA LYS A 95 11.61 -12.52 -29.76
C LYS A 95 12.70 -12.19 -28.74
N GLU A 96 13.80 -11.59 -29.16
CA GLU A 96 14.89 -11.16 -28.28
C GLU A 96 14.41 -10.10 -27.26
N LEU A 97 13.61 -9.13 -27.69
CA LEU A 97 13.03 -8.12 -26.80
C LEU A 97 12.07 -8.72 -25.77
N GLU A 98 11.22 -9.68 -26.14
CA GLU A 98 10.32 -10.33 -25.19
C GLU A 98 11.12 -11.18 -24.17
N GLN A 99 12.19 -11.86 -24.61
CA GLN A 99 13.09 -12.57 -23.69
C GLN A 99 13.81 -11.62 -22.72
N VAL A 100 14.30 -10.47 -23.19
CA VAL A 100 14.91 -9.44 -22.33
C VAL A 100 13.88 -8.89 -21.35
N ARG A 101 12.66 -8.62 -21.81
CA ARG A 101 11.55 -8.16 -20.98
C ARG A 101 11.20 -9.16 -19.89
N ASP A 102 11.14 -10.45 -20.20
CA ASP A 102 10.84 -11.50 -19.22
C ASP A 102 11.97 -11.68 -18.21
N LYS A 103 13.23 -11.70 -18.66
CA LYS A 103 14.40 -11.68 -17.76
C LYS A 103 14.41 -10.46 -16.82
N LEU A 104 14.01 -9.29 -17.32
CA LEU A 104 13.86 -8.07 -16.51
C LEU A 104 12.70 -8.20 -15.53
N LYS A 105 11.55 -8.73 -15.94
CA LYS A 105 10.42 -9.01 -15.02
C LYS A 105 10.84 -9.95 -13.90
N ASP A 106 11.61 -10.99 -14.19
CA ASP A 106 12.08 -11.94 -13.20
C ASP A 106 13.07 -11.30 -12.22
N LYS A 107 14.05 -10.53 -12.73
CA LYS A 107 14.98 -9.77 -11.87
C LYS A 107 14.27 -8.73 -11.00
N ILE A 108 13.30 -8.00 -11.56
CA ILE A 108 12.48 -7.03 -10.81
C ILE A 108 11.62 -7.76 -9.78
N THR A 109 11.08 -8.93 -10.10
CA THR A 109 10.27 -9.73 -9.17
C THR A 109 11.12 -10.29 -8.03
N ALA A 110 12.34 -10.76 -8.34
CA ALA A 110 13.32 -11.21 -7.34
C ALA A 110 13.75 -10.08 -6.39
N HIS A 111 14.00 -8.87 -6.90
CA HIS A 111 14.30 -7.70 -6.06
C HIS A 111 13.09 -7.17 -5.27
N ASN A 112 11.88 -7.56 -5.64
CA ASN A 112 10.64 -7.17 -4.96
C ASN A 112 10.11 -8.25 -4.02
N GLN A 113 10.94 -9.23 -3.65
CA GLN A 113 10.58 -10.13 -2.56
C GLN A 113 10.55 -9.32 -1.25
N ALA A 114 9.35 -9.07 -0.73
CA ALA A 114 9.15 -8.59 0.63
C ALA A 114 9.68 -9.62 1.62
N GLU A 115 10.89 -9.39 2.11
CA GLU A 115 11.47 -10.17 3.20
C GLU A 115 10.75 -9.86 4.51
N PHE A 116 10.71 -10.85 5.40
CA PHE A 116 10.27 -10.62 6.78
C PHE A 116 11.26 -9.68 7.49
N PRO A 117 10.86 -8.46 7.88
CA PRO A 117 11.81 -7.52 8.46
C PRO A 117 12.06 -7.85 9.93
N LEU A 118 12.97 -8.79 10.21
CA LEU A 118 13.34 -9.21 11.58
C LEU A 118 13.76 -8.03 12.46
N ALA A 119 14.46 -7.05 11.89
CA ALA A 119 14.82 -5.82 12.58
C ALA A 119 13.58 -5.03 13.03
N SER A 120 12.52 -5.03 12.21
CA SER A 120 11.23 -4.41 12.58
C SER A 120 10.49 -5.22 13.64
N LEU A 121 10.56 -6.56 13.61
CA LEU A 121 10.03 -7.40 14.68
C LEU A 121 10.71 -7.07 16.01
N LYS A 122 12.05 -7.03 16.04
CA LYS A 122 12.81 -6.65 17.25
C LYS A 122 12.46 -5.25 17.73
N GLY A 123 12.36 -4.28 16.82
CA GLY A 123 11.93 -2.91 17.15
C GLY A 123 10.53 -2.86 17.73
N GLY A 124 9.60 -3.66 17.19
CA GLY A 124 8.24 -3.81 17.71
C GLY A 124 8.22 -4.42 19.10
N LEU A 125 8.97 -5.50 19.34
CA LEU A 125 9.10 -6.11 20.67
C LEU A 125 9.67 -5.13 21.70
N ARG A 126 10.74 -4.41 21.34
CA ARG A 126 11.33 -3.37 22.19
C ARG A 126 10.32 -2.26 22.52
N TYR A 127 9.52 -1.83 21.55
CA TYR A 127 8.44 -0.86 21.77
C TYR A 127 7.39 -1.37 22.77
N TRP A 128 6.83 -2.56 22.54
CA TRP A 128 5.78 -3.11 23.41
C TRP A 128 6.30 -3.48 24.79
N TRP A 129 7.57 -3.91 24.89
CA TRP A 129 8.23 -4.11 26.17
C TRP A 129 8.25 -2.82 26.99
N ARG A 130 8.68 -1.68 26.41
CA ARG A 130 8.66 -0.39 27.11
C ARG A 130 7.26 0.01 27.54
N ALA A 131 6.28 -0.16 26.67
CA ALA A 131 4.88 0.17 26.98
C ALA A 131 4.38 -0.61 28.20
N LEU A 132 4.76 -1.89 28.32
CA LEU A 132 4.39 -2.77 29.44
C LEU A 132 5.16 -2.47 30.73
N GLN A 133 6.45 -2.15 30.63
CA GLN A 133 7.32 -1.99 31.81
C GLN A 133 7.20 -0.62 32.48
N TRP A 134 6.55 0.36 31.85
CA TRP A 134 6.35 1.68 32.46
C TRP A 134 5.71 1.63 33.85
N VAL A 135 4.61 0.88 34.03
CA VAL A 135 3.89 0.82 35.31
C VAL A 135 4.75 0.20 36.42
N PRO A 136 5.34 -1.00 36.25
CA PRO A 136 6.27 -1.56 37.23
C PRO A 136 7.44 -0.64 37.58
N THR A 137 8.07 -0.02 36.59
CA THR A 137 9.20 0.88 36.81
C THR A 137 8.79 2.14 37.57
N LYS A 138 7.63 2.73 37.26
CA LYS A 138 7.10 3.88 38.00
C LYS A 138 6.77 3.53 39.44
N LEU A 139 6.18 2.37 39.70
CA LEU A 139 5.90 1.90 41.06
C LEU A 139 7.17 1.71 41.87
N LYS A 140 8.21 1.14 41.27
CA LYS A 140 9.53 1.00 41.91
C LYS A 140 10.10 2.37 42.28
N ALA A 141 10.06 3.35 41.37
CA ALA A 141 10.53 4.71 41.65
C ALA A 141 9.75 5.39 42.80
N ILE A 142 8.43 5.20 42.88
CA ILE A 142 7.60 5.69 43.99
C ILE A 142 8.06 5.06 45.31
N GLN A 143 8.18 3.73 45.36
CA GLN A 143 8.58 3.00 46.56
C GLN A 143 9.99 3.35 47.05
N GLU A 144 10.94 3.54 46.13
CA GLU A 144 12.31 3.96 46.47
C GLU A 144 12.32 5.38 47.05
N ASN A 145 11.52 6.28 46.49
CA ASN A 145 11.41 7.65 46.98
C ASN A 145 10.71 7.73 48.36
N GLU A 146 9.70 6.88 48.61
CA GLU A 146 9.08 6.77 49.93
C GLU A 146 10.08 6.31 51.01
N LYS A 147 10.99 5.40 50.66
CA LYS A 147 12.03 4.90 51.58
C LYS A 147 13.08 5.95 51.93
N THR A 148 13.48 6.80 50.99
CA THR A 148 14.50 7.83 51.24
C THR A 148 13.97 9.02 52.06
N LYS A 149 12.65 9.09 52.32
CA LYS A 149 11.96 10.20 53.00
C LYS A 149 12.23 11.59 52.40
N GLN A 150 12.84 11.65 51.22
CA GLN A 150 12.91 12.88 50.45
C GLN A 150 11.55 13.03 49.79
N LEU A 151 10.74 13.94 50.34
CA LEU A 151 9.52 14.38 49.66
C LEU A 151 9.97 14.88 48.28
N PRO A 152 9.53 14.25 47.19
CA PRO A 152 9.88 14.72 45.87
C PRO A 152 9.19 16.06 45.72
N GLU A 153 9.93 17.11 45.36
CA GLU A 153 9.37 18.44 45.19
C GLU A 153 8.29 18.48 44.08
N ASP A 154 8.30 17.51 43.15
CA ASP A 154 7.29 17.32 42.08
C ASP A 154 7.23 15.85 41.60
N GLU A 155 6.04 15.33 41.29
CA GLU A 155 5.83 14.07 40.56
C GLU A 155 6.60 13.98 39.23
N ALA A 156 6.91 15.12 38.60
CA ALA A 156 7.75 15.14 37.40
C ALA A 156 9.13 14.52 37.63
N SER A 157 9.67 14.65 38.84
CA SER A 157 10.93 14.02 39.24
C SER A 157 10.81 12.49 39.26
N ILE A 158 9.68 11.96 39.76
CA ILE A 158 9.41 10.50 39.77
C ILE A 158 9.34 9.96 38.34
N ASP A 159 8.62 10.66 37.44
CA ASP A 159 8.53 10.25 36.03
C ASP A 159 9.91 10.23 35.35
N GLU A 160 10.80 11.16 35.68
CA GLU A 160 12.17 11.20 35.16
C GLU A 160 13.03 10.05 35.69
N ILE A 161 12.99 9.78 37.00
CA ILE A 161 13.69 8.63 37.62
C ILE A 161 13.22 7.32 36.98
N ALA A 162 11.90 7.13 36.87
CA ALA A 162 11.31 5.95 36.27
C ALA A 162 11.70 5.81 34.79
N LEU A 163 11.70 6.90 34.02
CA LEU A 163 12.09 6.87 32.62
C LEU A 163 13.59 6.51 32.45
N LYS A 164 14.45 6.99 33.35
CA LYS A 164 15.87 6.64 33.37
C LYS A 164 16.08 5.15 33.66
N ASP A 165 15.43 4.61 34.69
CA ASP A 165 15.50 3.18 35.03
C ASP A 165 14.94 2.30 33.91
N LEU A 166 13.85 2.73 33.27
CA LEU A 166 13.26 2.04 32.12
C LEU A 166 14.25 1.97 30.94
N HIS A 167 14.91 3.08 30.59
CA HIS A 167 15.90 3.10 29.53
C HIS A 167 17.15 2.28 29.87
N GLN A 168 17.59 2.28 31.12
CA GLN A 168 18.71 1.45 31.55
C GLN A 168 18.37 -0.04 31.43
N SER A 169 17.19 -0.44 31.90
CA SER A 169 16.67 -1.80 31.78
C SER A 169 16.49 -2.21 30.31
N GLU A 170 15.99 -1.29 29.47
CA GLU A 170 15.87 -1.51 28.03
C GLU A 170 17.24 -1.76 27.38
N ARG A 171 18.26 -0.96 27.70
CA ARG A 171 19.64 -1.15 27.18
C ARG A 171 20.23 -2.47 27.64
N ALA A 172 20.03 -2.85 28.91
CA ALA A 172 20.53 -4.10 29.46
C ALA A 172 19.95 -5.34 28.75
N LEU A 173 18.68 -5.28 28.33
CA LEU A 173 17.99 -6.37 27.64
C LEU A 173 18.21 -6.35 26.11
N TRP A 174 17.97 -5.20 25.48
CA TRP A 174 17.92 -5.04 24.03
C TRP A 174 19.23 -4.54 23.40
N GLY A 175 20.21 -4.13 24.21
CA GLY A 175 21.46 -3.52 23.79
C GLY A 175 21.34 -2.01 23.53
N SER A 176 22.49 -1.33 23.50
CA SER A 176 22.64 0.07 23.07
C SER A 176 23.75 0.17 22.02
N ALA A 177 23.82 1.32 21.35
CA ALA A 177 24.95 1.69 20.50
C ALA A 177 26.02 2.50 21.26
N GLU A 178 25.76 2.86 22.53
CA GLU A 178 26.72 3.61 23.35
C GLU A 178 27.91 2.73 23.75
N GLU A 179 29.12 3.23 23.53
CA GLU A 179 30.41 2.57 23.84
C GLU A 179 30.78 2.62 25.33
N SER A 180 29.82 2.81 26.24
CA SER A 180 30.13 2.79 27.67
C SER A 180 30.43 1.36 28.13
N GLU A 181 31.51 1.19 28.88
CA GLU A 181 31.91 -0.08 29.49
C GLU A 181 30.71 -0.77 30.17
N GLY A 182 30.45 -2.03 29.79
CA GLY A 182 29.35 -2.83 30.34
C GLY A 182 28.02 -2.77 29.57
N ILE A 183 27.85 -1.86 28.60
CA ILE A 183 26.68 -1.89 27.71
C ILE A 183 26.96 -2.82 26.53
N GLY A 184 26.72 -4.11 26.76
CA GLY A 184 26.97 -5.18 25.80
C GLY A 184 25.96 -5.27 24.66
N CYS A 185 26.22 -6.21 23.74
CA CYS A 185 25.29 -6.62 22.70
C CYS A 185 23.94 -7.06 23.30
N SER A 186 22.88 -6.97 22.50
CA SER A 186 21.55 -7.43 22.91
C SER A 186 21.56 -8.86 23.45
N LYS A 187 20.94 -9.05 24.63
CA LYS A 187 20.75 -10.35 25.27
C LYS A 187 19.61 -11.18 24.66
N VAL A 188 18.88 -10.61 23.72
CA VAL A 188 17.80 -11.26 22.96
C VAL A 188 18.10 -11.18 21.47
N ARG A 189 18.28 -12.36 20.85
CA ARG A 189 18.49 -12.49 19.40
C ARG A 189 17.27 -13.15 18.77
N ILE A 190 16.88 -12.65 17.60
CA ILE A 190 15.81 -13.23 16.79
C ILE A 190 16.48 -13.90 15.59
N ILE A 191 16.34 -15.21 15.48
CA ILE A 191 16.96 -16.01 14.42
C ILE A 191 15.84 -16.54 13.53
N PRO A 192 15.78 -16.17 12.24
CA PRO A 192 14.76 -16.71 11.36
C PRO A 192 14.95 -18.22 11.16
N GLN A 193 13.85 -18.95 11.04
CA GLN A 193 13.87 -20.37 10.65
C GLN A 193 13.36 -20.55 9.22
N ASN A 194 12.38 -19.75 8.81
CA ASN A 194 11.93 -19.66 7.43
C ASN A 194 11.64 -18.19 7.09
N ASN A 195 12.32 -17.66 6.07
CA ASN A 195 12.18 -16.27 5.62
C ASN A 195 11.37 -16.14 4.32
N GLN A 196 10.90 -17.25 3.75
CA GLN A 196 10.14 -17.20 2.52
C GLN A 196 8.68 -16.93 2.85
N ILE A 197 8.28 -15.68 2.69
CA ILE A 197 6.88 -15.27 2.70
C ILE A 197 6.38 -15.28 1.26
N GLN A 198 5.25 -15.94 1.00
CA GLN A 198 4.60 -15.77 -0.29
C GLN A 198 4.01 -14.35 -0.39
N ILE A 199 4.42 -13.66 -1.44
CA ILE A 199 4.02 -12.28 -1.66
C ILE A 199 3.10 -12.25 -2.86
N CYS A 200 1.95 -11.63 -2.69
CA CYS A 200 1.06 -11.37 -3.79
C CYS A 200 1.30 -9.96 -4.34
N ARG A 201 1.12 -9.84 -5.67
CA ARG A 201 0.99 -8.53 -6.27
C ARG A 201 -0.25 -7.88 -5.69
N SER A 202 -0.06 -6.65 -5.26
CA SER A 202 -1.07 -5.96 -4.49
C SER A 202 -2.36 -5.71 -5.29
N SER A 203 -2.25 -5.60 -6.62
CA SER A 203 -3.41 -5.55 -7.51
C SER A 203 -4.34 -6.76 -7.36
N ASP A 204 -3.84 -7.95 -7.03
CA ASP A 204 -4.69 -9.15 -6.88
C ASP A 204 -5.53 -9.10 -5.59
N ILE A 205 -4.97 -8.54 -4.52
CA ILE A 205 -5.67 -8.38 -3.25
C ILE A 205 -6.75 -7.29 -3.39
N PHE A 206 -6.47 -6.21 -4.13
CA PHE A 206 -7.32 -5.01 -4.12
C PHE A 206 -8.14 -4.75 -5.38
N LYS A 207 -8.08 -5.61 -6.41
CA LYS A 207 -9.02 -5.57 -7.54
C LYS A 207 -10.44 -5.57 -6.99
N SER A 208 -11.17 -4.46 -7.18
CA SER A 208 -12.61 -4.47 -7.01
C SER A 208 -13.18 -5.26 -8.18
N ASN A 209 -14.20 -6.09 -7.92
CA ASN A 209 -14.95 -6.69 -9.02
C ASN A 209 -15.55 -5.51 -9.81
N LYS A 210 -15.00 -5.24 -11.02
CA LYS A 210 -15.27 -4.05 -11.85
C LYS A 210 -16.71 -3.99 -12.39
N THR A 211 -17.67 -4.67 -11.76
CA THR A 211 -19.00 -4.89 -12.33
C THR A 211 -19.93 -3.69 -12.28
N LYS A 212 -19.63 -2.59 -11.58
CA LYS A 212 -20.43 -1.35 -11.64
C LYS A 212 -19.55 -0.08 -11.60
N LYS A 213 -19.75 0.80 -12.58
CA LYS A 213 -18.90 1.96 -12.93
C LYS A 213 -18.78 3.07 -11.87
N GLN A 214 -19.50 3.05 -10.75
CA GLN A 214 -19.70 4.25 -9.93
C GLN A 214 -19.09 4.28 -8.52
N ASP A 215 -18.64 3.16 -7.93
CA ASP A 215 -17.97 3.18 -6.60
C ASP A 215 -16.48 2.83 -6.69
N LYS A 216 -15.75 3.57 -7.54
CA LYS A 216 -14.42 3.15 -8.02
C LYS A 216 -13.28 3.19 -7.00
N ILE A 217 -13.48 3.75 -5.80
CA ILE A 217 -12.39 3.85 -4.82
C ILE A 217 -12.63 3.01 -3.58
N SER A 218 -11.91 1.88 -3.51
CA SER A 218 -11.90 0.97 -2.36
C SER A 218 -11.65 1.76 -1.08
N SER A 219 -12.55 1.61 -0.11
CA SER A 219 -12.45 2.26 1.20
C SER A 219 -11.17 1.92 1.95
N ILE A 220 -10.54 0.79 1.61
CA ILE A 220 -9.22 0.37 2.11
C ILE A 220 -8.16 1.47 1.91
N GLN A 221 -8.26 2.27 0.84
CA GLN A 221 -7.33 3.37 0.59
C GLN A 221 -7.23 4.35 1.78
N TYR A 222 -8.31 4.52 2.55
CA TYR A 222 -8.37 5.49 3.62
C TYR A 222 -7.52 5.05 4.82
N ILE A 223 -7.46 3.74 5.04
CA ILE A 223 -6.58 3.15 6.05
C ILE A 223 -5.14 3.03 5.50
N ALA A 224 -4.95 2.58 4.27
CA ALA A 224 -3.61 2.43 3.69
C ALA A 224 -2.90 3.76 3.37
N GLY A 225 -3.65 4.84 3.12
CA GLY A 225 -3.14 6.18 2.84
C GLY A 225 -2.18 6.20 1.65
N GLN A 226 -1.01 6.82 1.85
CA GLN A 226 0.04 6.95 0.82
C GLN A 226 0.69 5.63 0.38
N ALA A 227 0.31 4.48 0.95
CA ALA A 227 0.74 3.18 0.45
C ALA A 227 0.10 2.86 -0.92
N TYR A 228 -0.89 3.65 -1.36
CA TYR A 228 -1.43 3.64 -2.71
C TYR A 228 -0.84 4.77 -3.54
N LYS A 229 -0.54 4.49 -4.80
CA LYS A 229 -0.19 5.52 -5.79
C LYS A 229 -1.30 5.59 -6.82
N LEU A 230 -1.69 6.81 -7.16
CA LEU A 230 -2.46 7.09 -8.36
C LEU A 230 -1.54 6.82 -9.55
N ASP A 231 -1.81 5.78 -10.31
CA ASP A 231 -1.12 5.62 -11.60
C ASP A 231 -1.58 6.72 -12.55
N LYS A 232 -0.63 7.20 -13.35
CA LYS A 232 -0.63 8.45 -14.13
C LYS A 232 -2.00 8.81 -14.78
N GLY A 233 -2.82 9.58 -14.07
CA GLY A 233 -3.97 10.30 -14.62
C GLY A 233 -5.32 9.58 -14.57
N GLU A 234 -5.38 8.29 -14.25
CA GLU A 234 -6.64 7.57 -14.10
C GLU A 234 -6.93 7.21 -12.64
N LEU A 235 -7.97 7.82 -12.08
CA LEU A 235 -8.53 7.45 -10.77
C LEU A 235 -8.99 5.98 -10.70
N SER A 236 -9.10 5.27 -11.84
CA SER A 236 -9.61 3.90 -11.90
C SER A 236 -8.65 2.84 -11.39
N ASP A 237 -7.34 3.02 -11.57
CA ASP A 237 -6.34 1.97 -11.33
C ASP A 237 -5.38 2.41 -10.21
N MET A 238 -5.94 2.48 -9.01
CA MET A 238 -5.17 2.64 -7.76
C MET A 238 -4.59 1.28 -7.38
N SER A 239 -3.30 1.09 -7.63
CA SER A 239 -2.55 -0.07 -7.14
C SER A 239 -1.69 0.31 -5.94
N PRO A 240 -1.52 -0.58 -4.95
CA PRO A 240 -0.56 -0.32 -3.88
C PRO A 240 0.86 -0.28 -4.43
N LEU A 241 1.64 0.60 -3.83
CA LEU A 241 3.03 0.83 -4.19
C LEU A 241 3.95 -0.35 -3.95
N ARG A 242 3.54 -1.27 -3.06
CA ARG A 242 4.38 -2.36 -2.59
C ARG A 242 3.64 -3.70 -2.65
N PRO A 243 4.37 -4.79 -2.94
CA PRO A 243 3.88 -6.14 -2.73
C PRO A 243 3.47 -6.36 -1.27
N VAL A 244 2.52 -7.27 -1.04
CA VAL A 244 1.95 -7.53 0.30
C VAL A 244 1.95 -9.03 0.56
N ALA A 245 2.31 -9.42 1.78
CA ALA A 245 2.20 -10.80 2.26
C ALA A 245 0.72 -11.22 2.32
N THR A 246 0.42 -12.48 2.01
CA THR A 246 -0.96 -12.98 2.20
C THR A 246 -1.25 -13.22 3.68
N SER A 247 -2.53 -13.26 4.05
CA SER A 247 -2.96 -13.48 5.44
C SER A 247 -2.72 -14.89 5.98
N LYS A 248 -2.24 -15.82 5.14
CA LYS A 248 -2.07 -17.24 5.47
C LYS A 248 -0.61 -17.66 5.66
N GLU A 249 0.31 -16.72 5.49
CA GLU A 249 1.74 -17.00 5.64
C GLU A 249 2.09 -17.24 7.09
N THR A 250 2.80 -18.33 7.36
CA THR A 250 3.36 -18.62 8.67
C THR A 250 4.85 -18.35 8.64
N ILE A 251 5.34 -17.63 9.64
CA ILE A 251 6.75 -17.25 9.76
C ILE A 251 7.27 -17.81 11.07
N SER A 252 8.35 -18.57 10.98
CA SER A 252 8.98 -19.19 12.13
C SER A 252 10.30 -18.50 12.42
N PHE A 253 10.51 -18.17 13.69
CA PHE A 253 11.76 -17.63 14.20
C PHE A 253 12.03 -18.19 15.60
N LEU A 254 13.30 -18.24 15.97
CA LEU A 254 13.76 -18.59 17.30
C LEU A 254 14.10 -17.31 18.06
N LEU A 255 13.61 -17.23 19.30
CA LEU A 255 14.11 -16.27 20.28
C LEU A 255 15.22 -16.94 21.06
N HIS A 256 16.44 -16.47 20.84
CA HIS A 256 17.62 -16.92 21.55
C HIS A 256 17.95 -15.94 22.68
N PHE A 257 17.96 -16.44 23.91
CA PHE A 257 18.23 -15.66 25.12
C PHE A 257 19.66 -15.90 25.60
N SER A 258 20.32 -14.86 26.12
CA SER A 258 21.58 -15.01 26.84
C SER A 258 21.35 -15.85 28.12
N PRO A 259 22.27 -16.76 28.49
CA PRO A 259 22.14 -17.56 29.72
C PRO A 259 22.11 -16.71 31.00
N GLU A 260 22.56 -15.46 30.94
CA GLU A 260 22.53 -14.51 32.05
C GLU A 260 21.14 -13.91 32.31
N LEU A 261 20.18 -14.07 31.39
CA LEU A 261 18.85 -13.51 31.56
C LEU A 261 18.07 -14.33 32.59
N SER A 262 17.57 -13.65 33.62
CA SER A 262 16.63 -14.23 34.56
C SER A 262 15.32 -14.62 33.87
N GLU A 263 14.60 -15.58 34.46
CA GLU A 263 13.28 -16.02 33.99
C GLU A 263 12.28 -14.86 33.89
N THR A 264 12.36 -13.89 34.82
CA THR A 264 11.55 -12.66 34.77
C THR A 264 11.77 -11.87 33.48
N HIS A 265 13.03 -11.68 33.05
CA HIS A 265 13.31 -10.98 31.79
C HIS A 265 12.81 -11.76 30.57
N ILE A 266 12.97 -13.08 30.58
CA ILE A 266 12.44 -13.95 29.52
C ILE A 266 10.93 -13.79 29.43
N ARG A 267 10.23 -13.88 30.57
CA ARG A 267 8.77 -13.67 30.66
C ARG A 267 8.35 -12.31 30.12
N GLN A 268 9.05 -11.23 30.48
CA GLN A 268 8.75 -9.89 29.96
C GLN A 268 8.87 -9.82 28.42
N VAL A 269 9.80 -10.55 27.81
CA VAL A 269 9.93 -10.61 26.33
C VAL A 269 8.75 -11.37 25.72
N PHE A 270 8.30 -12.46 26.34
CA PHE A 270 7.10 -13.19 25.91
C PHE A 270 5.83 -12.33 26.05
N GLU A 271 5.67 -11.62 27.17
CA GLU A 271 4.57 -10.67 27.37
C GLU A 271 4.59 -9.56 26.31
N ALA A 272 5.78 -9.04 25.96
CA ALA A 272 5.93 -8.06 24.88
C ALA A 272 5.54 -8.63 23.51
N LEU A 273 5.88 -9.89 23.21
CA LEU A 273 5.49 -10.57 21.98
C LEU A 273 3.98 -10.80 21.92
N LEU A 274 3.37 -11.27 23.01
CA LEU A 274 1.92 -11.43 23.11
C LEU A 274 1.19 -10.09 22.96
N CYS A 275 1.68 -9.04 23.62
CA CYS A 275 1.16 -7.70 23.49
C CYS A 275 1.28 -7.15 22.05
N PHE A 276 2.39 -7.46 21.39
CA PHE A 276 2.59 -7.07 20.00
C PHE A 276 1.60 -7.78 19.06
N ALA A 277 1.37 -9.08 19.25
CA ALA A 277 0.37 -9.84 18.51
C ALA A 277 -1.06 -9.41 18.85
N GLU A 278 -1.30 -8.98 20.11
CA GLU A 278 -2.60 -8.53 20.57
C GLU A 278 -3.03 -7.23 19.91
N PHE A 279 -2.17 -6.22 20.00
CA PHE A 279 -2.53 -4.84 19.74
C PHE A 279 -1.77 -4.20 18.59
N GLY A 280 -0.66 -4.79 18.16
CA GLY A 280 0.16 -4.24 17.09
C GLY A 280 -0.05 -4.92 15.75
N GLY A 281 1.02 -4.92 14.97
CA GLY A 281 1.08 -5.52 13.65
C GLY A 281 2.43 -5.25 13.00
N LEU A 282 2.76 -6.03 11.99
CA LEU A 282 4.04 -5.99 11.29
C LEU A 282 3.95 -5.18 10.00
N GLY A 283 5.03 -4.47 9.68
CA GLY A 283 5.15 -3.73 8.43
C GLY A 283 4.40 -2.40 8.40
N SER A 284 4.14 -1.91 7.18
CA SER A 284 3.59 -0.58 6.97
C SER A 284 2.12 -0.49 7.38
N ARG A 285 1.73 0.64 7.99
CA ARG A 285 0.33 0.93 8.40
C ARG A 285 -0.22 -0.05 9.44
N SER A 286 0.66 -0.71 10.21
CA SER A 286 0.26 -1.69 11.22
C SER A 286 -0.75 -1.18 12.25
N ARG A 287 -0.63 0.10 12.64
CA ARG A 287 -1.57 0.77 13.55
C ARG A 287 -3.02 0.87 13.03
N LYS A 288 -3.28 0.48 11.79
CA LYS A 288 -4.59 0.56 11.14
C LYS A 288 -5.15 -0.81 10.73
N GLY A 289 -4.71 -1.87 11.41
CA GLY A 289 -5.17 -3.25 11.19
C GLY A 289 -4.32 -4.07 10.21
N PHE A 290 -3.42 -3.45 9.43
CA PHE A 290 -2.54 -4.18 8.52
C PHE A 290 -1.47 -4.98 9.29
N GLY A 291 -1.10 -6.14 8.74
CA GLY A 291 -0.03 -6.96 9.33
C GLY A 291 -0.33 -7.46 10.74
N SER A 292 -1.61 -7.49 11.13
CA SER A 292 -2.03 -8.18 12.35
C SER A 292 -1.66 -9.65 12.23
N PHE A 293 -1.16 -10.24 13.31
CA PHE A 293 -0.63 -11.60 13.32
C PHE A 293 -0.98 -12.31 14.62
N SER A 294 -1.08 -13.63 14.58
CA SER A 294 -1.13 -14.48 15.76
C SER A 294 0.25 -15.09 16.01
N VAL A 295 0.49 -15.49 17.26
CA VAL A 295 1.72 -16.18 17.66
C VAL A 295 1.33 -17.57 18.13
N SER A 296 2.11 -18.57 17.74
CA SER A 296 2.04 -19.92 18.28
C SER A 296 3.40 -20.33 18.80
N PHE A 297 3.46 -20.97 19.96
CA PHE A 297 4.71 -21.43 20.56
C PHE A 297 4.90 -22.93 20.34
N THR A 298 6.01 -23.31 19.69
CA THR A 298 6.40 -24.72 19.56
C THR A 298 7.02 -25.25 20.84
N GLN A 299 7.71 -24.38 21.60
CA GLN A 299 8.35 -24.71 22.86
C GLN A 299 8.07 -23.57 23.85
N SER A 300 7.58 -23.91 25.04
CA SER A 300 7.43 -22.95 26.13
C SER A 300 8.63 -23.05 27.07
N LEU A 301 9.36 -21.94 27.20
CA LEU A 301 10.43 -21.81 28.18
C LEU A 301 9.91 -21.42 29.57
N ILE A 302 8.66 -20.96 29.65
CA ILE A 302 8.06 -20.50 30.90
C ILE A 302 7.41 -21.69 31.58
N LYS A 303 7.88 -21.97 32.79
CA LYS A 303 7.38 -23.07 33.60
C LYS A 303 6.60 -22.53 34.80
N GLU A 304 5.52 -23.20 35.15
CA GLU A 304 4.80 -22.97 36.41
C GLU A 304 4.75 -24.29 37.15
N ASN A 305 5.27 -24.32 38.38
CA ASN A 305 5.43 -25.55 39.18
C ASN A 305 6.24 -26.65 38.46
N GLY A 306 7.22 -26.26 37.64
CA GLY A 306 8.07 -27.19 36.88
C GLY A 306 7.47 -27.66 35.55
N GLU A 307 6.19 -27.39 35.28
CA GLU A 307 5.52 -27.76 34.04
C GLU A 307 5.49 -26.60 33.05
N ALA A 308 5.63 -26.92 31.75
CA ALA A 308 5.56 -25.92 30.70
C ALA A 308 4.15 -25.33 30.60
N LEU A 309 4.03 -24.00 30.67
CA LEU A 309 2.74 -23.33 30.51
C LEU A 309 2.18 -23.53 29.11
N SER A 310 0.89 -23.88 29.02
CA SER A 310 0.17 -23.90 27.76
C SER A 310 0.05 -22.49 27.19
N GLN A 311 0.00 -22.37 25.86
CA GLN A 311 -0.14 -21.09 25.18
C GLN A 311 -1.42 -20.34 25.63
N GLN A 312 -2.52 -21.06 25.80
CA GLN A 312 -3.78 -20.48 26.26
C GLN A 312 -3.62 -19.89 27.67
N LYS A 313 -3.04 -20.64 28.61
CA LYS A 313 -2.82 -20.16 29.98
C LYS A 313 -1.89 -18.95 30.02
N LEU A 314 -0.83 -18.96 29.21
CA LEU A 314 0.08 -17.81 29.08
C LEU A 314 -0.67 -16.58 28.53
N HIS A 315 -1.54 -16.76 27.55
CA HIS A 315 -2.37 -15.70 27.01
C HIS A 315 -3.38 -15.16 28.04
N GLU A 316 -4.06 -16.03 28.78
CA GLU A 316 -4.98 -15.65 29.87
C GLU A 316 -4.27 -14.85 30.96
N GLN A 317 -3.09 -15.31 31.40
CA GLN A 317 -2.25 -14.59 32.36
C GLN A 317 -1.84 -13.22 31.82
N PHE A 318 -1.45 -13.14 30.54
CA PHE A 318 -1.12 -11.87 29.89
C PHE A 318 -2.32 -10.90 29.88
N ILE A 319 -3.51 -11.34 29.49
CA ILE A 319 -4.72 -10.50 29.49
C ILE A 319 -5.05 -10.02 30.91
N HIS A 320 -4.90 -10.91 31.91
CA HIS A 320 -5.07 -10.54 33.31
C HIS A 320 -4.09 -9.44 33.72
N THR A 321 -2.79 -9.61 33.46
CA THR A 321 -1.75 -8.61 33.76
C THR A 321 -2.04 -7.27 33.09
N ILE A 322 -2.45 -7.25 31.82
CA ILE A 322 -2.84 -5.99 31.13
C ILE A 322 -3.99 -5.31 31.86
N LYS A 323 -5.09 -6.02 32.09
CA LYS A 323 -6.31 -5.42 32.66
C LYS A 323 -6.08 -4.95 34.09
N HIS A 324 -5.56 -5.81 34.94
CA HIS A 324 -5.53 -5.57 36.38
C HIS A 324 -4.26 -4.88 36.85
N GLU A 325 -3.10 -5.25 36.32
CA GLU A 325 -1.83 -4.73 36.82
C GLU A 325 -1.26 -3.55 36.02
N ARG A 326 -1.74 -3.34 34.79
CA ARG A 326 -1.21 -2.25 33.92
C ARG A 326 -2.25 -1.16 33.68
N ILE A 327 -3.50 -1.51 33.44
CA ILE A 327 -4.59 -0.54 33.25
C ILE A 327 -5.20 -0.16 34.60
N HIS A 328 -5.63 -1.13 35.41
CA HIS A 328 -6.32 -0.87 36.69
C HIS A 328 -5.40 -0.93 37.92
N SER A 329 -4.11 -0.63 37.76
CA SER A 329 -3.18 -0.65 38.89
C SER A 329 -3.60 0.37 39.95
N SER A 330 -4.12 -0.11 41.07
CA SER A 330 -4.61 0.71 42.19
C SER A 330 -3.49 1.55 42.82
N ALA A 331 -2.23 1.18 42.63
CA ALA A 331 -1.10 1.91 43.16
C ALA A 331 -0.76 3.19 42.35
N ILE A 332 -1.38 3.40 41.18
CA ILE A 332 -1.25 4.63 40.38
C ILE A 332 -2.63 5.25 40.19
N THR A 333 -3.24 5.72 41.28
CA THR A 333 -4.53 6.43 41.23
C THR A 333 -4.43 7.82 40.63
N ASN A 334 -3.23 8.42 40.61
CA ASN A 334 -3.02 9.73 40.01
C ASN A 334 -3.05 9.58 38.49
N TRP A 335 -4.10 10.13 37.88
CA TRP A 335 -4.44 10.13 36.46
C TRP A 335 -3.39 10.76 35.51
N ARG A 336 -2.16 10.98 36.00
CA ARG A 336 -1.09 11.56 35.22
C ARG A 336 -0.69 10.59 34.11
N ILE A 337 -0.91 11.06 32.90
CA ILE A 337 -0.62 10.34 31.67
C ILE A 337 0.91 10.12 31.56
N PRO A 338 1.39 8.93 31.20
CA PRO A 338 2.82 8.65 31.06
C PRO A 338 3.54 9.62 30.09
N PRO A 339 4.83 9.93 30.27
CA PRO A 339 5.59 10.77 29.34
C PRO A 339 5.83 10.08 27.98
N ILE A 340 5.64 8.77 27.91
CA ILE A 340 5.77 7.94 26.72
C ILE A 340 4.46 7.18 26.43
N PRO A 341 4.22 6.71 25.21
CA PRO A 341 3.06 5.87 24.91
C PRO A 341 3.17 4.52 25.62
N ALA A 342 2.50 4.38 26.76
CA ALA A 342 2.59 3.22 27.63
C ALA A 342 1.25 2.89 28.33
N PHE A 343 1.14 1.67 28.85
CA PHE A 343 -0.02 1.28 29.64
C PHE A 343 -0.09 2.10 30.93
N SER A 344 -1.31 2.44 31.33
CA SER A 344 -1.64 3.26 32.51
C SER A 344 -3.15 3.24 32.75
N ALA A 345 -3.61 3.85 33.84
CA ALA A 345 -5.04 4.10 34.09
C ALA A 345 -5.75 4.88 32.97
N ALA A 346 -5.01 5.67 32.19
CA ALA A 346 -5.54 6.41 31.04
C ALA A 346 -5.60 5.58 29.74
N THR A 347 -5.18 4.31 29.78
CA THR A 347 -5.25 3.40 28.64
C THR A 347 -6.69 2.99 28.39
N LYS A 348 -7.11 2.98 27.12
CA LYS A 348 -8.42 2.42 26.73
C LYS A 348 -8.22 1.27 25.78
N TRP A 349 -8.80 0.13 26.11
CA TRP A 349 -8.84 -1.03 25.23
C TRP A 349 -10.30 -1.39 24.99
N THR A 350 -10.65 -1.58 23.72
CA THR A 350 -11.95 -2.09 23.32
C THR A 350 -11.77 -3.22 22.31
N GLN A 351 -12.54 -4.29 22.49
CA GLN A 351 -12.59 -5.43 21.57
C GLN A 351 -13.97 -5.46 20.92
N PHE A 352 -14.00 -5.63 19.60
CA PHE A 352 -15.21 -5.73 18.80
C PHE A 352 -15.24 -7.09 18.12
N SER A 353 -16.25 -7.90 18.39
CA SER A 353 -16.45 -9.16 17.68
C SER A 353 -17.22 -8.90 16.38
N VAL A 354 -16.74 -9.47 15.28
CA VAL A 354 -17.41 -9.44 13.98
C VAL A 354 -18.14 -10.75 13.80
N ASP A 355 -19.46 -10.72 13.99
CA ASP A 355 -20.28 -11.94 14.00
C ASP A 355 -20.45 -12.59 12.64
N LYS A 356 -20.37 -11.80 11.58
CA LYS A 356 -20.41 -12.31 10.21
C LYS A 356 -19.07 -12.94 9.85
N LYS A 357 -19.11 -14.16 9.29
CA LYS A 357 -17.95 -14.74 8.59
C LYS A 357 -17.59 -13.82 7.43
N MET A 358 -16.46 -13.13 7.56
CA MET A 358 -15.92 -12.23 6.56
C MET A 358 -14.56 -12.74 6.11
N THR A 359 -14.13 -12.37 4.92
CA THR A 359 -12.72 -12.48 4.54
C THR A 359 -11.91 -11.35 5.16
N ASP A 360 -10.60 -11.56 5.32
CA ASP A 360 -9.60 -10.53 5.62
C ASP A 360 -9.77 -9.25 4.79
N LYS A 361 -9.99 -9.39 3.48
CA LYS A 361 -10.25 -8.25 2.57
C LYS A 361 -11.53 -7.51 2.94
N GLN A 362 -12.62 -8.23 3.22
CA GLN A 362 -13.89 -7.62 3.61
C GLN A 362 -13.75 -6.85 4.93
N LEU A 363 -13.05 -7.42 5.90
CA LEU A 363 -12.76 -6.75 7.18
C LEU A 363 -12.03 -5.41 6.96
N LEU A 364 -11.00 -5.40 6.10
CA LEU A 364 -10.27 -4.17 5.78
C LEU A 364 -11.13 -3.15 5.03
N VAL A 365 -12.06 -3.59 4.18
CA VAL A 365 -13.06 -2.70 3.55
C VAL A 365 -13.93 -2.04 4.61
N GLU A 366 -14.41 -2.79 5.59
CA GLU A 366 -15.24 -2.25 6.67
C GLU A 366 -14.46 -1.27 7.55
N LEU A 367 -13.22 -1.59 7.93
CA LEU A 367 -12.33 -0.65 8.62
C LEU A 367 -12.06 0.61 7.80
N GLY A 368 -11.85 0.44 6.49
CA GLY A 368 -11.71 1.53 5.53
C GLY A 368 -12.94 2.43 5.49
N ASN A 369 -14.14 1.85 5.47
CA ASN A 369 -15.42 2.57 5.48
C ASN A 369 -15.59 3.35 6.78
N ALA A 370 -15.35 2.70 7.92
CA ALA A 370 -15.41 3.35 9.23
C ALA A 370 -14.47 4.55 9.29
N TYR A 371 -13.20 4.37 8.90
CA TYR A 371 -12.22 5.45 8.88
C TYR A 371 -12.57 6.58 7.89
N LYS A 372 -13.11 6.24 6.71
CA LYS A 372 -13.59 7.21 5.71
C LYS A 372 -14.70 8.06 6.30
N THR A 373 -15.75 7.44 6.83
CA THR A 373 -16.92 8.12 7.43
C THR A 373 -16.47 9.06 8.53
N ALA A 374 -15.61 8.56 9.42
CA ALA A 374 -15.07 9.32 10.53
C ALA A 374 -14.28 10.55 10.08
N ARG A 375 -13.45 10.42 9.04
CA ARG A 375 -12.74 11.55 8.44
C ARG A 375 -13.66 12.58 7.81
N LEU A 376 -14.69 12.12 7.09
CA LEU A 376 -15.64 13.01 6.45
C LEU A 376 -16.44 13.81 7.50
N GLN A 377 -16.85 13.17 8.59
CA GLN A 377 -17.56 13.84 9.67
C GLN A 377 -16.74 14.92 10.37
N ILE A 378 -15.43 14.68 10.58
CA ILE A 378 -14.53 15.71 11.14
C ILE A 378 -14.39 16.88 10.18
N GLY A 379 -14.20 16.60 8.88
CA GLY A 379 -14.14 17.64 7.86
C GLY A 379 -15.42 18.46 7.74
N LEU A 380 -16.59 17.86 7.96
CA LEU A 380 -17.88 18.56 7.97
C LEU A 380 -18.03 19.48 9.19
N GLY A 381 -17.58 19.06 10.37
CA GLY A 381 -17.52 19.91 11.55
C GLY A 381 -16.58 21.11 11.38
N ASP A 382 -15.49 20.92 10.65
CA ASP A 382 -14.54 22.00 10.32
C ASP A 382 -15.07 22.96 9.25
N LYS A 383 -15.86 22.51 8.26
CA LYS A 383 -16.44 23.41 7.23
C LYS A 383 -17.25 24.56 7.85
N ASN A 384 -18.06 24.29 8.87
CA ASN A 384 -18.83 25.34 9.56
C ASN A 384 -17.95 26.32 10.37
N ARG A 385 -16.70 25.94 10.66
CA ARG A 385 -15.70 26.77 11.35
C ARG A 385 -14.79 27.54 10.39
N ILE A 386 -14.52 26.97 9.21
CA ILE A 386 -13.57 27.49 8.22
C ILE A 386 -14.14 28.66 7.43
N PHE A 387 -15.46 28.74 7.19
CA PHE A 387 -16.02 29.84 6.39
C PHE A 387 -15.99 31.22 7.08
N ASN A 388 -15.74 31.30 8.39
CA ASN A 388 -15.69 32.57 9.13
C ASN A 388 -14.27 32.99 9.56
N SER A 389 -13.21 32.34 9.07
CA SER A 389 -11.82 32.72 9.40
C SER A 389 -10.86 32.37 8.25
N PRO A 390 -9.87 33.24 7.94
CA PRO A 390 -8.95 33.02 6.81
C PRO A 390 -8.19 31.68 6.94
N PRO A 391 -7.75 31.09 5.81
CA PRO A 391 -7.41 29.68 5.68
C PRO A 391 -6.07 29.34 6.34
N GLN A 392 -6.03 29.36 7.66
CA GLN A 392 -5.03 28.63 8.42
C GLN A 392 -5.48 27.18 8.45
N TYR A 393 -5.10 26.39 7.44
CA TYR A 393 -5.26 24.94 7.49
C TYR A 393 -4.68 24.43 8.82
N PRO A 394 -5.47 23.93 9.78
CA PRO A 394 -4.88 23.23 10.90
C PRO A 394 -4.31 21.94 10.32
N ALA A 395 -3.00 21.78 10.45
CA ALA A 395 -2.26 20.59 10.07
C ALA A 395 -3.12 19.34 10.29
N ARG A 396 -3.49 18.68 9.18
CA ARG A 396 -4.30 17.47 9.08
C ARG A 396 -4.29 16.72 10.40
N LEU A 397 -5.34 16.89 11.22
CA LEU A 397 -5.48 16.18 12.48
C LEU A 397 -5.16 14.72 12.21
N GLN A 398 -4.12 14.19 12.88
CA GLN A 398 -3.93 12.77 13.03
C GLN A 398 -5.08 12.30 13.91
N VAL A 399 -6.25 12.17 13.28
CA VAL A 399 -7.46 11.78 13.96
C VAL A 399 -7.23 10.37 14.53
N GLY A 400 -7.25 10.25 15.85
CA GLY A 400 -7.45 8.96 16.50
C GLY A 400 -8.76 8.37 16.00
N PHE A 401 -8.71 7.15 15.45
CA PHE A 401 -9.83 6.43 14.82
C PHE A 401 -11.19 6.71 15.49
N PRO A 402 -12.06 7.56 14.92
CA PRO A 402 -13.42 7.68 15.40
C PRO A 402 -14.19 6.50 14.81
N LEU A 403 -14.60 5.56 15.63
CA LEU A 403 -15.56 4.56 15.20
C LEU A 403 -16.93 5.25 15.23
N VAL A 404 -17.57 5.35 14.07
CA VAL A 404 -18.92 5.93 13.92
C VAL A 404 -19.87 4.76 13.79
N THR A 405 -20.84 4.66 14.70
CA THR A 405 -21.91 3.66 14.61
C THR A 405 -23.20 4.35 14.16
N ASN A 406 -23.88 3.78 13.17
CA ASN A 406 -25.21 4.26 12.75
C ASN A 406 -26.26 3.67 13.68
N ARG A 407 -27.10 4.53 14.28
CA ARG A 407 -28.19 4.14 15.18
C ARG A 407 -29.52 4.09 14.42
N LEU A 408 -30.24 2.98 14.49
CA LEU A 408 -31.63 2.88 14.03
C LEU A 408 -32.55 2.96 15.25
N VAL A 409 -33.17 4.11 15.46
CA VAL A 409 -34.19 4.28 16.51
C VAL A 409 -35.55 4.03 15.88
N ILE A 410 -36.24 2.98 16.34
CA ILE A 410 -37.65 2.77 16.01
C ILE A 410 -38.47 3.66 16.96
N ASP A 411 -39.23 4.58 16.38
CA ASP A 411 -40.22 5.43 17.07
C ASP A 411 -41.28 4.53 17.75
N LYS A 412 -41.94 5.00 18.82
CA LYS A 412 -43.08 4.30 19.45
C LYS A 412 -44.16 3.91 18.42
N ASN A 413 -44.25 4.62 17.31
CA ASN A 413 -45.16 4.36 16.20
C ASN A 413 -44.63 3.36 15.15
N HIS A 414 -43.54 2.64 15.42
CA HIS A 414 -42.93 1.62 14.53
C HIS A 414 -42.44 2.13 13.17
N SER A 415 -42.50 3.44 12.91
CA SER A 415 -41.92 4.06 11.72
C SER A 415 -40.40 4.21 11.91
N PRO A 416 -39.56 3.69 11.00
CA PRO A 416 -38.12 3.92 11.06
C PRO A 416 -37.84 5.40 10.77
N LYS A 417 -37.60 6.19 11.82
CA LYS A 417 -37.04 7.53 11.69
C LYS A 417 -35.54 7.43 11.84
N ASN A 418 -34.81 7.81 10.79
CA ASN A 418 -33.36 8.04 10.85
C ASN A 418 -33.08 9.25 11.76
N ILE A 419 -33.07 9.02 13.07
CA ILE A 419 -32.57 10.01 14.02
C ILE A 419 -31.06 9.77 14.12
N GLU A 420 -30.26 10.58 13.41
CA GLU A 420 -28.80 10.64 13.56
C GLU A 420 -28.44 11.12 14.98
N LYS A 421 -28.53 10.24 15.99
CA LYS A 421 -27.83 10.48 17.26
C LYS A 421 -26.39 9.99 17.11
N ARG A 422 -25.53 10.96 16.81
CA ARG A 422 -24.09 10.84 16.58
C ARG A 422 -23.36 10.46 17.88
N THR A 423 -23.05 9.18 18.08
CA THR A 423 -21.94 8.81 18.97
C THR A 423 -20.67 8.84 18.15
N ASN A 424 -20.09 10.04 18.03
CA ASN A 424 -18.68 10.13 17.70
C ASN A 424 -17.94 9.47 18.86
N TYR A 425 -17.24 8.35 18.64
CA TYR A 425 -16.04 8.04 19.44
C TYR A 425 -14.94 9.05 19.08
N SER A 426 -15.25 10.32 19.24
CA SER A 426 -14.24 11.28 19.57
C SER A 426 -13.92 10.97 21.02
N MET A 427 -12.73 10.43 21.26
CA MET A 427 -12.18 10.44 22.60
C MET A 427 -11.85 11.91 22.89
N PHE A 428 -12.89 12.64 23.30
CA PHE A 428 -12.72 13.97 23.83
C PHE A 428 -11.93 13.80 25.12
N TYR A 429 -10.83 14.54 25.24
CA TYR A 429 -10.28 14.80 26.55
C TYR A 429 -11.39 15.51 27.34
N LEU A 430 -11.70 15.00 28.54
CA LEU A 430 -12.62 15.68 29.47
C LEU A 430 -12.14 17.10 29.78
N ASP A 431 -10.84 17.33 29.62
CA ASP A 431 -10.20 18.58 29.91
C ASP A 431 -10.13 19.50 28.68
N LYS A 432 -10.91 20.60 28.72
CA LYS A 432 -10.92 21.65 27.68
C LYS A 432 -9.57 22.39 27.59
N GLU A 433 -8.74 22.32 28.63
CA GLU A 433 -7.43 22.99 28.66
C GLU A 433 -6.34 22.18 27.95
N VAL A 434 -6.52 20.87 27.79
CA VAL A 434 -5.61 19.99 27.07
C VAL A 434 -5.80 20.19 25.56
N LYS A 435 -5.28 21.31 25.06
CA LYS A 435 -5.30 21.67 23.64
C LYS A 435 -4.55 20.60 22.82
N ARG A 436 -5.34 19.79 22.11
CA ARG A 436 -4.93 18.97 20.94
C ARG A 436 -3.73 18.03 21.18
N ARG A 437 -3.93 16.99 21.98
CA ARG A 437 -2.99 15.85 22.04
C ARG A 437 -3.50 14.72 21.14
N GLY A 438 -2.66 14.25 20.22
CA GLY A 438 -2.96 13.03 19.46
C GLY A 438 -2.53 11.82 20.27
N SER A 439 -3.46 11.13 20.92
CA SER A 439 -3.15 9.83 21.51
C SER A 439 -2.93 8.76 20.44
N LEU A 440 -2.09 7.77 20.74
CA LEU A 440 -1.77 6.70 19.78
C LEU A 440 -2.85 5.63 19.81
N VAL A 441 -3.63 5.56 18.72
CA VAL A 441 -4.58 4.47 18.49
C VAL A 441 -3.91 3.37 17.67
N PHE A 442 -4.01 2.15 18.16
CA PHE A 442 -3.66 0.93 17.46
C PHE A 442 -4.92 0.13 17.15
N LEU A 443 -5.01 -0.36 15.92
CA LEU A 443 -5.99 -1.35 15.53
C LEU A 443 -5.27 -2.63 15.15
N SER A 444 -5.70 -3.74 15.75
CA SER A 444 -5.30 -5.10 15.40
C SER A 444 -6.55 -5.92 15.07
N CYS A 445 -6.40 -6.87 14.15
CA CYS A 445 -7.46 -7.78 13.72
C CYS A 445 -7.02 -9.21 14.01
N LYS A 446 -7.87 -9.97 14.69
CA LYS A 446 -7.59 -11.36 15.04
C LYS A 446 -8.63 -12.29 14.49
N LEU A 447 -8.20 -13.44 14.00
CA LEU A 447 -9.10 -14.55 13.68
C LEU A 447 -9.23 -15.41 14.94
N THR A 448 -10.46 -15.61 15.40
CA THR A 448 -10.78 -16.50 16.50
C THR A 448 -10.83 -17.95 16.02
N ASP A 449 -10.76 -18.90 16.95
CA ASP A 449 -10.87 -20.33 16.64
C ASP A 449 -12.19 -20.71 15.97
N THR A 450 -13.25 -19.91 16.17
CA THR A 450 -14.54 -20.06 15.50
C THR A 450 -14.54 -19.56 14.05
N GLY A 451 -13.40 -19.07 13.54
CA GLY A 451 -13.27 -18.43 12.23
C GLY A 451 -13.97 -17.07 12.13
N LYS A 452 -14.25 -16.41 13.26
CA LYS A 452 -14.78 -15.04 13.30
C LYS A 452 -13.62 -14.06 13.50
N TYR A 453 -13.80 -12.80 13.12
CA TYR A 453 -12.79 -11.78 13.40
C TYR A 453 -13.11 -11.02 14.69
N SER A 454 -12.10 -10.68 15.48
CA SER A 454 -12.18 -9.64 16.50
C SER A 454 -11.26 -8.47 16.15
N ILE A 455 -11.75 -7.25 16.31
CA ILE A 455 -10.99 -6.01 16.14
C ILE A 455 -10.63 -5.49 17.52
N HIS A 456 -9.35 -5.28 17.77
CA HIS A 456 -8.82 -4.75 19.01
C HIS A 456 -8.40 -3.30 18.77
N ALA A 457 -9.05 -2.36 19.44
CA ALA A 457 -8.69 -0.95 19.45
C ALA A 457 -8.02 -0.62 20.78
N LEU A 458 -6.74 -0.25 20.73
CA LEU A 458 -5.96 0.17 21.90
C LEU A 458 -5.57 1.63 21.78
N LEU A 459 -5.85 2.39 22.85
CA LEU A 459 -5.37 3.74 23.04
C LEU A 459 -4.29 3.77 24.11
N LEU A 460 -3.07 4.13 23.72
CA LEU A 460 -2.00 4.48 24.64
C LEU A 460 -1.92 6.01 24.76
N SER A 461 -2.34 6.51 25.92
CA SER A 461 -2.28 7.94 26.26
C SER A 461 -0.84 8.31 26.66
N SER A 462 -0.33 9.46 26.19
CA SER A 462 1.00 9.97 26.56
C SER A 462 1.06 11.50 26.65
N ASP A 463 1.91 12.04 27.53
CA ASP A 463 2.25 13.47 27.70
C ASP A 463 3.30 13.96 26.68
N PHE A 464 3.31 13.40 25.46
CA PHE A 464 4.38 13.49 24.47
C PHE A 464 4.67 14.91 23.91
N LEU A 465 3.91 15.94 24.30
CA LEU A 465 4.15 17.30 23.81
C LEU A 465 4.83 18.14 24.89
N PRO A 466 6.00 18.76 24.59
CA PRO A 466 6.69 19.61 25.54
C PRO A 466 5.75 20.72 26.02
N LYS A 467 5.53 20.78 27.34
CA LYS A 467 4.59 21.73 27.95
C LYS A 467 4.92 23.19 27.66
N ASN A 468 6.20 23.50 27.37
CA ASN A 468 6.71 24.88 27.27
C ASN A 468 7.82 25.08 26.23
N SER A 469 7.97 24.25 25.18
CA SER A 469 8.81 24.71 24.07
C SER A 469 8.05 25.86 23.44
N SER A 470 8.47 27.10 23.69
CA SER A 470 8.14 28.26 22.88
C SER A 470 8.48 27.88 21.45
N ALA A 471 7.51 27.30 20.74
CA ALA A 471 7.68 26.90 19.37
C ALA A 471 8.03 28.19 18.65
N LYS A 472 9.32 28.40 18.35
CA LYS A 472 9.76 29.44 17.43
C LYS A 472 8.84 29.26 16.23
N LYS A 473 7.98 30.27 15.98
CA LYS A 473 7.10 30.26 14.81
C LYS A 473 7.97 29.81 13.64
N PRO A 474 7.58 28.77 12.88
CA PRO A 474 8.40 28.31 11.77
C PRO A 474 8.67 29.52 10.85
N SER A 475 9.94 29.72 10.48
CA SER A 475 10.45 30.94 9.85
C SER A 475 9.71 31.36 8.56
N TYR A 476 8.96 30.45 7.93
CA TYR A 476 8.13 30.77 6.77
C TYR A 476 6.89 31.64 7.10
N LEU A 477 6.54 31.81 8.38
CA LEU A 477 5.44 32.69 8.83
C LEU A 477 5.88 34.13 9.17
N GLN A 478 7.15 34.50 8.97
CA GLN A 478 7.64 35.87 9.23
C GLN A 478 7.41 36.87 8.09
N LEU A 479 6.79 36.45 6.97
CA LEU A 479 6.51 37.34 5.82
C LEU A 479 5.20 38.14 5.93
N SER A 480 4.40 37.96 6.99
CA SER A 480 3.11 38.66 7.14
C SER A 480 3.12 39.83 8.13
N ASP A 481 4.25 40.14 8.78
CA ASP A 481 4.30 41.14 9.86
C ASP A 481 4.48 42.60 9.37
N ALA A 482 4.15 42.89 8.11
CA ALA A 482 4.18 44.24 7.52
C ALA A 482 2.83 44.98 7.54
N ILE A 483 1.90 44.65 8.45
CA ILE A 483 0.66 45.41 8.63
C ILE A 483 0.36 45.62 10.13
N SER A 484 0.32 46.89 10.51
CA SER A 484 0.20 47.42 11.87
C SER A 484 -1.14 47.07 12.56
N PRO A 485 -1.19 46.89 13.90
CA PRO A 485 -2.41 46.50 14.61
C PRO A 485 -3.19 47.70 15.15
N SER A 486 -4.52 47.63 15.13
CA SER A 486 -5.36 48.45 16.01
C SER A 486 -6.43 47.61 16.72
N LYS A 487 -6.64 47.98 18.00
CA LYS A 487 -7.68 47.59 18.96
C LYS A 487 -7.39 46.38 19.87
N LYS A 488 -6.97 46.73 21.09
CA LYS A 488 -7.05 45.91 22.31
C LYS A 488 -8.52 45.71 22.71
N THR A 489 -8.88 44.52 23.14
CA THR A 489 -10.08 44.26 23.94
C THR A 489 -9.69 43.52 25.22
N HIS A 490 -10.18 44.02 26.34
CA HIS A 490 -10.02 43.44 27.68
C HIS A 490 -10.99 42.27 27.87
N TYR A 491 -10.50 41.16 28.44
CA TYR A 491 -11.35 40.13 29.03
C TYR A 491 -11.12 40.08 30.54
N LYS A 492 -12.22 40.08 31.29
CA LYS A 492 -12.29 39.86 32.75
C LYS A 492 -12.16 38.37 33.05
N ASN A 493 -11.42 38.05 34.10
CA ASN A 493 -11.41 36.72 34.72
C ASN A 493 -12.74 36.45 35.43
N ILE A 494 -13.23 35.22 35.32
CA ILE A 494 -14.33 34.67 36.13
C ILE A 494 -13.75 33.45 36.84
N ASP A 495 -13.70 33.50 38.17
CA ASP A 495 -13.31 32.38 39.02
C ASP A 495 -14.44 31.36 39.11
N PHE A 496 -14.10 30.06 39.06
CA PHE A 496 -15.05 28.96 39.17
C PHE A 496 -14.71 28.08 40.37
N ASN A 497 -15.71 27.81 41.22
CA ASN A 497 -15.58 27.03 42.46
C ASN A 497 -15.92 25.54 42.20
N PRO A 498 -15.08 24.55 42.58
CA PRO A 498 -15.22 23.17 42.08
C PRO A 498 -16.13 22.23 42.91
N LYS A 499 -17.08 22.73 43.71
CA LYS A 499 -17.84 21.87 44.66
C LYS A 499 -19.19 21.33 44.16
N ASP A 500 -19.63 21.64 42.94
CA ASP A 500 -21.02 21.36 42.54
C ASP A 500 -21.22 20.22 41.50
N VAL A 501 -20.31 19.25 41.38
CA VAL A 501 -20.47 18.15 40.38
C VAL A 501 -20.15 16.76 40.94
N THR A 502 -20.98 16.28 41.85
CA THR A 502 -21.12 14.86 42.22
C THR A 502 -22.60 14.69 42.57
N ASP A 503 -23.49 14.16 41.71
CA ASP A 503 -23.91 12.75 41.81
C ASP A 503 -24.83 12.23 40.69
N GLU A 504 -24.97 12.90 39.52
CA GLU A 504 -26.02 12.53 38.53
C GLU A 504 -25.58 11.74 37.27
N LEU A 505 -24.33 11.25 37.15
CA LEU A 505 -23.79 10.80 35.85
C LEU A 505 -23.46 9.30 35.66
N PHE A 506 -24.07 8.40 36.43
CA PHE A 506 -23.97 6.95 36.18
C PHE A 506 -25.22 6.38 35.50
N GLY A 507 -25.32 6.62 34.19
CA GLY A 507 -26.23 5.92 33.27
C GLY A 507 -25.49 4.94 32.36
N THR A 508 -25.04 3.80 32.89
CA THR A 508 -24.44 2.70 32.14
C THR A 508 -25.51 1.81 31.50
N GLY A 509 -26.17 2.27 30.43
CA GLY A 509 -27.25 1.49 29.80
C GLY A 509 -27.30 1.45 28.26
N GLY A 510 -26.61 2.35 27.55
CA GLY A 510 -26.84 2.52 26.10
C GLY A 510 -25.80 1.90 25.15
N PHE A 511 -24.65 1.46 25.66
CA PHE A 511 -23.44 1.15 24.87
C PHE A 511 -23.47 -0.25 24.21
N PHE A 512 -24.04 -1.26 24.85
CA PHE A 512 -23.81 -2.67 24.50
C PHE A 512 -24.84 -3.29 23.54
N ALA A 513 -26.02 -2.70 23.36
CA ALA A 513 -27.09 -3.30 22.56
C ALA A 513 -26.97 -3.08 21.04
N GLU A 514 -26.23 -2.06 20.58
CA GLU A 514 -26.37 -1.54 19.21
C GLU A 514 -25.22 -1.90 18.23
N LEU A 515 -24.01 -2.20 18.73
CA LEU A 515 -22.92 -2.74 17.89
C LEU A 515 -23.28 -4.16 17.38
N THR A 516 -23.98 -4.91 18.23
CA THR A 516 -24.55 -6.23 17.94
C THR A 516 -25.61 -6.18 16.84
N LYS A 517 -26.30 -5.04 16.65
CA LYS A 517 -27.37 -4.87 15.65
C LYS A 517 -26.89 -4.67 14.21
N ASN A 518 -25.79 -3.92 14.00
CA ASN A 518 -25.24 -3.70 12.65
C ASN A 518 -24.38 -4.89 12.15
N LEU A 519 -23.92 -5.74 13.07
CA LEU A 519 -23.16 -6.95 12.77
C LEU A 519 -24.02 -8.22 12.76
N ASN A 520 -25.19 -8.23 13.42
CA ASN A 520 -26.15 -9.34 13.38
C ASN A 520 -27.49 -8.94 12.75
N HIS A 521 -27.66 -9.29 11.48
CA HIS A 521 -28.96 -9.65 10.94
C HIS A 521 -29.08 -11.18 10.91
N SER A 522 -29.32 -11.79 12.06
CA SER A 522 -30.02 -13.07 12.31
C SER A 522 -29.78 -13.49 13.77
N GLN A 523 -30.77 -14.18 14.34
CA GLN A 523 -31.15 -14.19 15.76
C GLN A 523 -30.23 -14.95 16.75
N TYR A 524 -30.50 -14.68 18.03
CA TYR A 524 -30.05 -15.27 19.31
C TYR A 524 -28.73 -14.78 19.94
N ILE A 525 -28.88 -14.08 21.08
CA ILE A 525 -27.82 -13.75 22.03
C ILE A 525 -28.06 -14.60 23.29
N SER A 526 -27.06 -15.39 23.70
CA SER A 526 -26.92 -15.81 25.11
C SER A 526 -25.94 -14.87 25.79
N GLN A 527 -26.43 -14.03 26.71
CA GLN A 527 -25.57 -13.31 27.65
C GLN A 527 -25.20 -14.27 28.78
N GLN A 528 -23.91 -14.52 29.00
CA GLN A 528 -23.46 -15.04 30.30
C GLN A 528 -23.09 -13.85 31.19
N SER A 529 -23.79 -13.79 32.31
CA SER A 529 -23.61 -12.85 33.42
C SER A 529 -22.25 -13.05 34.09
N VAL A 530 -21.61 -11.91 34.39
CA VAL A 530 -20.49 -11.83 35.33
C VAL A 530 -21.05 -12.13 36.72
N VAL A 531 -20.52 -13.17 37.36
CA VAL A 531 -20.79 -13.52 38.75
C VAL A 531 -20.16 -12.44 39.65
N ALA A 532 -20.98 -11.86 40.53
CA ALA A 532 -20.54 -11.08 41.66
C ALA A 532 -19.95 -12.01 42.73
N GLY A 533 -18.79 -11.63 43.26
CA GLY A 533 -18.09 -12.23 44.39
C GLY A 533 -16.95 -11.32 44.79
#